data_AF-A0A2R8F1Q4-F1
#
_entry.id   AF-A0A2R8F1Q4-F1
#
_cell.length_a   1.000
_cell.length_b   1.000
_cell.length_c   1.000
_cell.angle_alpha   90.00
_cell.angle_beta   90.00
_cell.angle_gamma   90.00
#
_symmetry.space_group_name_H-M   'P 1'
#
loop_
_entity.id
_entity.type
_entity.pdbx_description
1 polymer ?
#
loop_
_entity_poly.entity_id
_entity_poly.type
_entity_poly.pdbx_seq_one_letter_code
_entity_poly.pdbx_strand_id
1 'polypeptide(L)'
;MKLDQIKELGDEKFHRLTGVKKGMFAKMVNILRKDDGLKKSKGGRKNKLNLEEQLLMALEYSNNVGNRYNQINFITCSTAMLISLN
;
A
#
# COMPACT_ATOMS: atom_id res chain seq x y z
N MET A 1 -10.09 -8.36 -2.67
CA MET A 1 -10.96 -7.87 -3.78
C MET A 1 -10.13 -7.79 -5.06
N LYS A 2 -10.71 -7.78 -6.28
CA LYS A 2 -9.91 -7.54 -7.51
C LYS A 2 -9.65 -6.04 -7.68
N LEU A 3 -8.41 -5.65 -7.97
CA LEU A 3 -8.00 -4.26 -8.15
C LEU A 3 -8.83 -3.53 -9.23
N ASP A 4 -9.15 -4.24 -10.31
CA ASP A 4 -9.90 -3.69 -11.45
C ASP A 4 -11.27 -3.16 -11.03
N GLN A 5 -11.98 -3.88 -10.16
CA GLN A 5 -13.29 -3.48 -9.65
C GLN A 5 -13.21 -2.23 -8.75
N ILE A 6 -12.09 -2.04 -8.04
CA ILE A 6 -11.93 -0.91 -7.12
C ILE A 6 -11.47 0.34 -7.85
N LYS A 7 -10.65 0.20 -8.89
CA LYS A 7 -10.24 1.31 -9.75
C LYS A 7 -11.44 1.97 -10.45
N GLU A 8 -12.44 1.18 -10.80
CA GLU A 8 -13.70 1.64 -11.40
C GLU A 8 -14.65 2.33 -10.40
N LEU A 9 -14.40 2.23 -9.09
CA LEU A 9 -15.24 2.92 -8.10
C LEU A 9 -15.05 4.43 -8.18
N GLY A 10 -16.12 5.20 -7.97
CA GLY A 10 -16.04 6.64 -7.75
C GLY A 10 -15.19 6.99 -6.52
N ASP A 11 -14.64 8.21 -6.48
CA ASP A 11 -13.69 8.64 -5.45
C ASP A 11 -14.21 8.49 -4.02
N GLU A 12 -15.51 8.74 -3.82
CA GLU A 12 -16.17 8.60 -2.52
C GLU A 12 -16.28 7.14 -2.08
N LYS A 13 -16.71 6.24 -2.98
CA LYS A 13 -16.77 4.80 -2.71
C LYS A 13 -15.38 4.22 -2.47
N PHE A 14 -14.40 4.65 -3.25
CA PHE A 14 -13.00 4.28 -3.07
C PHE A 14 -12.48 4.72 -1.70
N HIS A 15 -12.76 5.97 -1.31
CA HIS A 15 -12.35 6.50 -0.03
C HIS A 15 -13.00 5.76 1.14
N ARG A 16 -14.29 5.42 1.04
CA ARG A 16 -14.99 4.62 2.06
C ARG A 16 -14.39 3.21 2.21
N LEU A 17 -13.98 2.60 1.11
CA LEU A 17 -13.39 1.26 1.10
C LEU A 17 -11.94 1.23 1.59
N THR A 18 -11.12 2.19 1.19
CA THR A 18 -9.66 2.17 1.39
C THR A 18 -9.17 3.15 2.45
N GLY A 19 -10.01 4.10 2.89
CA GLY A 19 -9.68 5.09 3.93
C GLY A 19 -8.79 6.21 3.41
N VAL A 20 -8.39 6.16 2.13
CA VAL A 20 -7.49 7.12 1.49
C VAL A 20 -8.12 7.69 0.23
N LYS A 21 -7.81 8.94 -0.11
CA LYS A 21 -8.23 9.53 -1.38
C LYS A 21 -7.45 8.88 -2.52
N LYS A 22 -8.06 8.71 -3.70
CA LYS A 22 -7.38 8.14 -4.88
C LYS A 22 -6.07 8.87 -5.24
N GLY A 23 -6.06 10.20 -5.13
CA GLY A 23 -4.84 10.98 -5.36
C GLY A 23 -3.71 10.65 -4.38
N MET A 24 -4.03 10.33 -3.12
CA MET A 24 -3.04 9.89 -2.13
C MET A 24 -2.56 8.46 -2.41
N PHE A 25 -3.48 7.57 -2.79
CA PHE A 25 -3.16 6.21 -3.21
C PHE A 25 -2.15 6.21 -4.37
N ALA A 26 -2.36 7.03 -5.40
CA ALA A 26 -1.43 7.17 -6.51
C ALA A 26 -0.03 7.65 -6.08
N LYS A 27 0.04 8.60 -5.12
CA LYS A 27 1.32 9.07 -4.55
C LYS A 27 2.04 7.96 -3.78
N MET A 28 1.31 7.17 -2.98
CA MET A 28 1.87 6.03 -2.25
C MET A 28 2.42 4.97 -3.20
N VAL A 29 1.68 4.62 -4.25
CA VAL A 29 2.14 3.68 -5.29
C VAL A 29 3.40 4.19 -5.98
N ASN A 30 3.48 5.49 -6.28
CA ASN A 30 4.67 6.07 -6.91
C ASN A 30 5.91 6.00 -6.00
N ILE A 31 5.74 6.23 -4.69
CA ILE A 31 6.82 6.06 -3.71
C ILE A 31 7.26 4.58 -3.68
N LEU A 32 6.31 3.66 -3.52
CA LEU A 32 6.58 2.22 -3.51
C LEU A 32 7.26 1.74 -4.79
N ARG A 33 6.90 2.28 -5.95
CA ARG A 33 7.51 1.94 -7.23
C ARG A 33 8.97 2.37 -7.30
N LYS A 34 9.31 3.54 -6.74
CA LYS A 34 10.71 4.01 -6.67
C LYS A 34 11.53 3.10 -5.76
N ASP A 35 11.01 2.76 -4.59
CA ASP A 35 11.66 1.87 -3.64
C ASP A 35 11.81 0.44 -4.18
N ASP A 36 10.79 -0.08 -4.85
CA ASP A 36 10.83 -1.40 -5.48
C ASP A 36 11.85 -1.45 -6.62
N GLY A 37 12.00 -0.37 -7.38
CA GLY A 37 13.06 -0.22 -8.38
C GLY A 37 14.45 -0.31 -7.77
N LEU A 38 14.67 0.38 -6.64
CA LEU A 38 15.94 0.34 -5.89
C LEU A 38 16.20 -1.02 -5.23
N LYS A 39 15.15 -1.69 -4.74
CA LYS A 39 15.26 -3.05 -4.17
C LYS A 39 15.57 -4.07 -5.26
N LYS A 40 14.97 -3.95 -6.44
CA LYS A 40 15.23 -4.82 -7.59
C LYS A 40 16.64 -4.66 -8.14
N SER A 41 17.21 -3.46 -8.11
CA SER A 41 18.61 -3.26 -8.52
C SER A 41 19.61 -3.91 -7.57
N LYS A 42 19.24 -4.12 -6.30
CA LYS A 42 20.07 -4.82 -5.30
C LYS A 42 19.95 -6.36 -5.36
N GLY A 43 19.11 -6.89 -6.25
CA GLY A 43 18.84 -8.32 -6.38
C GLY A 43 17.81 -8.81 -5.35
N GLY A 44 16.74 -9.45 -5.83
CA GLY A 44 15.66 -9.95 -4.99
C GLY A 44 14.61 -10.76 -5.77
N ARG A 45 13.76 -11.50 -5.04
CA ARG A 45 12.67 -12.30 -5.63
C ARG A 45 11.61 -11.37 -6.22
N LYS A 46 11.20 -11.60 -7.47
CA LYS A 46 10.04 -10.90 -8.06
C LYS A 46 8.78 -11.18 -7.24
N ASN A 47 8.08 -10.13 -6.83
CA ASN A 47 6.77 -10.26 -6.18
C ASN A 47 5.74 -10.86 -7.15
N LYS A 48 4.92 -11.79 -6.62
CA LYS A 48 3.82 -12.42 -7.35
C LYS A 48 2.64 -11.48 -7.57
N LEU A 49 2.48 -10.49 -6.70
CA LEU A 49 1.41 -9.48 -6.74
C LEU A 49 1.97 -8.13 -7.19
N ASN A 50 1.14 -7.33 -7.84
CA ASN A 50 1.53 -5.97 -8.20
C ASN A 50 1.53 -5.05 -6.95
N LEU A 51 2.31 -3.97 -6.98
CA LEU A 51 2.45 -3.05 -5.84
C LEU A 51 1.12 -2.40 -5.46
N GLU A 52 0.24 -2.18 -6.43
CA GLU A 52 -1.08 -1.57 -6.23
C GLU A 52 -2.02 -2.51 -5.46
N GLU A 53 -2.04 -3.80 -5.81
CA GLU A 53 -2.76 -4.87 -5.11
C GLU A 53 -2.24 -5.04 -3.69
N GLN A 54 -0.92 -5.00 -3.50
CA GLN A 54 -0.31 -5.10 -2.18
C GLN A 54 -0.72 -3.94 -1.27
N LEU A 55 -0.64 -2.71 -1.78
CA LEU A 55 -1.05 -1.53 -1.05
C LEU A 55 -2.55 -1.55 -0.76
N LEU A 56 -3.36 -1.93 -1.74
CA LEU A 56 -4.81 -2.01 -1.62
C LEU A 56 -5.24 -3.05 -0.58
N MET A 57 -4.62 -4.23 -0.58
CA MET A 57 -4.87 -5.26 0.41
C MET A 57 -4.50 -4.80 1.83
N ALA A 58 -3.39 -4.06 1.98
CA ALA A 58 -2.97 -3.49 3.26
C ALA A 58 -3.97 -2.42 3.76
N LEU A 59 -4.53 -1.61 2.86
CA LEU A 59 -5.54 -0.60 3.16
C LEU A 59 -6.90 -1.23 3.51
N GLU A 60 -7.35 -2.23 2.74
CA GLU A 60 -8.56 -3.01 3.05
C GLU A 60 -8.46 -3.68 4.43
N TYR A 61 -7.31 -4.30 4.72
CA TYR A 61 -7.04 -4.90 6.02
C TYR A 61 -7.11 -3.87 7.15
N SER A 62 -6.47 -2.71 6.96
CA SER A 62 -6.45 -1.64 7.95
C SER A 62 -7.83 -1.05 8.23
N ASN A 63 -8.67 -0.92 7.20
CA ASN A 63 -10.03 -0.40 7.34
C ASN A 63 -11.00 -1.39 7.95
N ASN A 64 -10.92 -2.67 7.56
CA ASN A 64 -11.86 -3.69 8.02
C ASN A 64 -11.63 -4.08 9.48
N VAL A 65 -10.38 -3.97 9.98
CA VAL A 65 -10.02 -4.43 11.32
C VAL A 65 -10.41 -3.44 12.43
N GLY A 66 -10.79 -2.19 12.12
CA GLY A 66 -11.47 -1.30 13.08
C GLY A 66 -10.80 -1.13 14.45
N ASN A 67 -9.48 -1.35 14.58
CA ASN A 67 -8.85 -1.45 15.88
C ASN A 67 -7.50 -0.73 15.96
N ARG A 68 -7.32 0.02 17.05
CA ARG A 68 -6.18 0.89 17.39
C ARG A 68 -4.83 0.17 17.51
N TYR A 69 -4.78 -1.16 17.31
CA TYR A 69 -3.57 -1.98 17.38
C TYR A 69 -2.67 -1.85 16.14
N ASN A 70 -3.14 -1.19 15.07
CA ASN A 70 -2.38 -1.11 13.82
C ASN A 70 -1.48 0.13 13.69
N GLN A 71 -1.43 1.03 14.69
CA GLN A 71 -0.36 2.04 14.71
C GLN A 71 1.01 1.35 14.79
N ILE A 72 1.10 0.21 15.49
CA ILE A 72 2.33 -0.58 15.59
C ILE A 72 2.72 -1.21 14.24
N ASN A 73 1.78 -1.69 13.42
CA ASN A 73 2.10 -2.24 12.09
C ASN A 73 2.35 -1.17 11.03
N PHE A 74 1.69 -0.02 11.12
CA PHE A 74 2.01 1.15 10.28
C PHE A 74 3.37 1.72 10.65
N ILE A 75 3.70 1.77 11.95
CA ILE A 75 5.03 2.12 12.45
C ILE A 75 6.03 1.06 12.00
N THR A 76 5.85 -0.25 12.22
CA THR A 76 6.84 -1.27 11.78
C THR A 76 7.00 -1.32 10.27
N CYS A 77 5.97 -1.02 9.48
CA CYS A 77 6.12 -0.87 8.02
C CYS A 77 6.94 0.40 7.68
N SER A 78 6.75 1.49 8.43
CA SER A 78 7.52 2.74 8.31
C SER A 78 8.95 2.64 8.86
N THR A 79 9.19 1.91 9.96
CA THR A 79 10.53 1.64 10.51
C THR A 79 11.26 0.59 9.69
N ALA A 80 10.59 -0.41 9.13
CA ALA A 80 11.19 -1.30 8.14
C ALA A 80 11.58 -0.54 6.84
N MET A 81 10.82 0.49 6.47
CA MET A 81 11.20 1.45 5.41
C MET A 81 12.41 2.30 5.81
N LEU A 82 12.46 2.84 7.04
CA LEU A 82 13.57 3.69 7.53
C LEU A 82 14.87 2.91 7.78
N ILE A 83 14.81 1.68 8.27
CA ILE A 83 15.99 0.80 8.47
C ILE A 83 16.58 0.36 7.13
N SER A 84 15.82 0.39 6.04
CA SER A 84 16.33 0.11 4.68
C SER A 84 17.02 1.33 4.02
N LEU A 85 17.03 2.48 4.69
CA LEU A 85 17.62 3.74 4.20
C LEU A 85 18.93 4.16 4.90
N ASN A 86 19.40 3.40 5.90
CA ASN A 86 20.80 3.40 6.36
C ASN A 86 21.49 2.11 5.89
#